data_AF-A0A6P4A2I7-F1
#
_entry.id   AF-A0A6P4A2I7-F1
#
_cell.length_a   1.000
_cell.length_b   1.000
_cell.length_c   1.000
_cell.angle_alpha   90.00
_cell.angle_beta   90.00
_cell.angle_gamma   90.00
#
_symmetry.space_group_name_H-M   'P 1'
#
loop_
_entity.id
_entity.type
_entity.pdbx_description
1 polymer ?
#
loop_
_entity_poly.entity_id
_entity_poly.type
_entity_poly.pdbx_seq_one_letter_code
_entity_poly.pdbx_strand_id
1 'polypeptide(L)'
;MDSSEALHSNNGSNNHDNTTTANHYQNVVVMRHGDRLDNFDPLWVSKAARPWDPPLVDEGKKRAFATGQKLRTHLGFPIHRVFVSPFIRCVQTASEVVSGLSAPLDDDSNGVSCREDTIGPSNIKVSIEYGLCEMLNREAIRAESAPKDGEFGFKISELEPILPSGSVDHSVEPVYKEVTFFQISLVIN
;
A
#
# COMPACT_ATOMS: atom_id res chain seq x y z
N MET A 1 2.22 -76.39 -24.37
CA MET A 1 2.47 -76.16 -22.94
C MET A 1 3.95 -75.83 -22.85
N ASP A 2 4.41 -74.62 -22.55
CA ASP A 2 3.80 -73.39 -22.07
C ASP A 2 4.91 -72.32 -22.26
N SER A 3 4.63 -71.30 -23.06
CA SER A 3 4.66 -69.88 -22.67
C SER A 3 6.01 -69.17 -22.66
N SER A 4 5.99 -68.07 -23.41
CA SER A 4 6.96 -67.00 -23.57
C SER A 4 7.14 -66.17 -22.29
N GLU A 5 8.38 -65.81 -21.96
CA GLU A 5 8.69 -64.55 -21.27
C GLU A 5 9.95 -63.93 -21.88
N ALA A 6 9.74 -62.89 -22.68
CA ALA A 6 10.68 -61.78 -22.73
C ALA A 6 10.46 -60.93 -21.48
N LEU A 7 11.49 -60.19 -21.03
CA LEU A 7 11.44 -58.74 -20.74
C LEU A 7 12.60 -58.31 -19.81
N HIS A 8 13.32 -57.30 -20.30
CA HIS A 8 13.91 -56.17 -19.58
C HIS A 8 15.10 -56.37 -18.63
N SER A 9 16.29 -56.11 -19.18
CA SER A 9 17.41 -55.58 -18.41
C SER A 9 17.02 -54.20 -17.84
N ASN A 10 17.09 -54.11 -16.52
CA ASN A 10 16.62 -53.01 -15.71
C ASN A 10 17.60 -51.83 -15.81
N ASN A 11 17.38 -50.92 -16.77
CA ASN A 11 18.06 -49.63 -16.77
C ASN A 11 17.44 -48.77 -15.68
N GLY A 12 18.08 -48.76 -14.51
CA GLY A 12 17.78 -47.83 -13.43
C GLY A 12 18.04 -46.40 -13.89
N SER A 13 17.03 -45.77 -14.49
CA SER A 13 16.94 -44.32 -14.53
C SER A 13 16.68 -43.85 -13.11
N ASN A 14 17.75 -43.51 -12.40
CA ASN A 14 17.70 -42.63 -11.25
C ASN A 14 17.18 -41.27 -11.76
N ASN A 15 15.86 -41.13 -11.81
CA ASN A 15 15.21 -39.82 -11.82
C ASN A 15 15.47 -39.21 -10.45
N HIS A 16 16.65 -38.63 -10.27
CA HIS A 16 16.80 -37.53 -9.35
C HIS A 16 15.89 -36.42 -9.87
N ASP A 17 14.71 -36.34 -9.26
CA ASP A 17 13.89 -35.12 -9.26
C ASP A 17 14.75 -34.00 -8.70
N ASN A 18 15.52 -33.35 -9.58
CA ASN A 18 16.09 -32.03 -9.35
C ASN A 18 14.93 -31.03 -9.39
N THR A 19 14.04 -31.12 -8.40
CA THR A 19 13.13 -30.03 -8.04
C THR A 19 14.01 -28.94 -7.44
N THR A 20 14.58 -28.14 -8.34
CA THR A 20 15.23 -26.90 -7.99
C THR A 20 14.14 -26.03 -7.39
N THR A 21 14.08 -25.93 -6.07
CA THR A 21 13.13 -25.05 -5.38
C THR A 21 13.43 -23.64 -5.86
N ALA A 22 12.62 -23.13 -6.80
CA ALA A 22 12.77 -21.78 -7.30
C ALA A 22 12.64 -20.83 -6.10
N ASN A 23 13.69 -20.06 -5.80
CA ASN A 23 13.64 -19.08 -4.72
C ASN A 23 12.50 -18.09 -5.02
N HIS A 24 11.52 -18.04 -4.13
CA HIS A 24 10.45 -17.05 -4.18
C HIS A 24 10.89 -15.80 -3.41
N TYR A 25 10.92 -14.65 -4.09
CA TYR A 25 11.26 -13.37 -3.48
C TYR A 25 10.01 -12.49 -3.36
N GLN A 26 9.80 -11.93 -2.17
CA GLN A 26 8.80 -10.90 -1.94
C GLN A 26 9.50 -9.57 -1.69
N ASN A 27 9.19 -8.58 -2.54
CA ASN A 27 9.74 -7.24 -2.39
C ASN A 27 8.80 -6.38 -1.54
N VAL A 28 9.38 -5.59 -0.64
CA VAL A 28 8.65 -4.65 0.22
C VAL A 28 9.22 -3.27 0.02
N VAL A 29 8.34 -2.30 -0.23
CA VAL A 29 8.69 -0.87 -0.33
C VAL A 29 7.99 -0.15 0.81
N VAL A 30 8.75 0.63 1.57
CA VAL A 30 8.22 1.47 2.66
C VAL A 30 8.29 2.93 2.23
N MET A 31 7.18 3.64 2.33
CA MET A 31 7.07 5.04 1.94
C MET A 31 6.43 5.85 3.07
N ARG A 32 7.04 6.99 3.39
CA ARG A 32 6.46 7.98 4.31
C ARG A 32 5.40 8.81 3.58
N HIS A 33 4.38 9.26 4.31
CA HIS A 33 3.38 10.21 3.80
C HIS A 33 4.03 11.50 3.25
N GLY A 34 3.29 12.20 2.38
CA GLY A 34 3.68 13.50 1.82
C GLY A 34 3.66 14.66 2.83
N ASP A 35 3.85 15.87 2.32
CA ASP A 35 3.83 17.11 3.10
C ASP A 35 2.47 17.35 3.77
N ARG A 36 2.47 17.50 5.09
CA ARG A 36 1.28 17.75 5.90
C ARG A 36 0.90 19.23 5.91
N LEU A 37 -0.39 19.54 5.87
CA LEU A 37 -0.93 20.90 5.89
C LEU A 37 -0.56 21.70 7.15
N ASP A 38 -0.49 21.04 8.31
CA ASP A 38 -0.16 21.71 9.58
C ASP A 38 1.28 22.24 9.65
N ASN A 39 2.17 21.74 8.80
CA ASN A 39 3.52 22.30 8.66
C ASN A 39 3.54 23.66 7.94
N PHE A 40 2.45 24.00 7.22
CA PHE A 40 2.36 25.19 6.38
C PHE A 40 1.27 26.17 6.82
N ASP A 41 0.26 25.72 7.59
CA ASP A 41 -0.75 26.58 8.21
C ASP A 41 -0.53 26.68 9.74
N PRO A 42 0.06 27.78 10.24
CA PRO A 42 0.24 28.00 11.68
C PRO A 42 -1.06 28.03 12.49
N LEU A 43 -2.21 28.22 11.83
CA LEU A 43 -3.53 28.25 12.46
C LEU A 43 -4.28 26.91 12.35
N TRP A 44 -3.64 25.86 11.80
CA TRP A 44 -4.25 24.55 11.64
C TRP A 44 -4.86 24.04 12.95
N VAL A 45 -4.07 24.06 14.03
CA VAL A 45 -4.46 23.47 15.32
C VAL A 45 -5.70 24.14 15.90
N SER A 46 -5.89 25.45 15.68
CA SER A 46 -7.03 26.19 16.23
C SER A 46 -8.30 26.09 15.40
N LYS A 47 -8.22 25.69 14.13
CA LYS A 47 -9.35 25.67 13.19
C LYS A 47 -9.83 24.27 12.82
N ALA A 48 -8.93 23.29 12.85
CA ALA A 48 -9.24 21.94 12.38
C ALA A 48 -10.18 21.20 13.34
N ALA A 49 -11.13 20.44 12.79
CA ALA A 49 -11.95 19.52 13.58
C ALA A 49 -11.13 18.36 14.16
N ARG A 50 -10.06 17.95 13.46
CA ARG A 50 -9.10 16.91 13.87
C ARG A 50 -7.66 17.43 13.76
N PRO A 51 -7.20 18.27 14.70
CA PRO A 51 -5.85 18.86 14.63
C PRO A 51 -4.70 17.84 14.54
N TRP A 52 -4.88 16.67 15.14
CA TRP A 52 -3.94 15.55 15.13
C TRP A 52 -3.90 14.75 13.81
N ASP A 53 -4.86 14.96 12.91
CA ASP A 53 -4.96 14.25 11.62
C ASP A 53 -4.95 15.22 10.43
N PRO A 54 -3.84 15.93 10.20
CA PRO A 54 -3.74 16.88 9.10
C PRO A 54 -3.74 16.18 7.74
N PRO A 55 -4.43 16.75 6.72
CA PRO A 55 -4.32 16.31 5.33
C PRO A 55 -2.97 16.71 4.74
N LEU A 56 -2.71 16.22 3.53
CA LEU A 56 -1.62 16.72 2.70
C LEU A 56 -1.92 18.11 2.16
N VAL A 57 -0.86 18.90 1.96
CA VAL A 57 -0.93 20.06 1.05
C VAL A 57 -0.99 19.58 -0.40
N ASP A 58 -1.49 20.43 -1.31
CA ASP A 58 -1.65 20.06 -2.72
C ASP A 58 -0.31 19.70 -3.40
N GLU A 59 0.78 20.39 -3.06
CA GLU A 59 2.12 20.00 -3.53
C GLU A 59 2.56 18.63 -2.99
N GLY A 60 2.13 18.26 -1.78
CA GLY A 60 2.36 16.93 -1.22
C GLY A 60 1.65 15.84 -2.02
N LYS A 61 0.42 16.10 -2.46
CA LYS A 61 -0.35 15.20 -3.34
C LYS A 61 0.32 15.03 -4.71
N LYS A 62 0.69 16.15 -5.37
CA LYS A 62 1.39 16.13 -6.66
C LYS A 62 2.69 15.32 -6.61
N ARG A 63 3.47 15.46 -5.53
CA ARG A 63 4.69 14.68 -5.34
C ARG A 63 4.43 13.20 -5.06
N ALA A 64 3.37 12.86 -4.34
CA ALA A 64 2.95 11.47 -4.15
C ALA A 64 2.56 10.83 -5.49
N PHE A 65 1.81 11.53 -6.34
CA PHE A 65 1.47 11.09 -7.69
C PHE A 65 2.72 10.84 -8.56
N ALA A 66 3.62 11.83 -8.62
CA ALA A 66 4.87 11.70 -9.38
C ALA A 66 5.77 10.56 -8.83
N THR A 67 5.68 10.28 -7.52
CA THR A 67 6.38 9.14 -6.91
C THR A 67 5.80 7.82 -7.40
N GLY A 68 4.47 7.70 -7.51
CA GLY A 68 3.81 6.53 -8.12
C GLY A 68 4.30 6.27 -9.55
N GLN A 69 4.40 7.32 -10.37
CA GLN A 69 4.94 7.20 -11.73
C GLN A 69 6.40 6.71 -11.72
N LYS A 70 7.25 7.27 -10.86
CA LYS A 70 8.65 6.86 -10.71
C LYS A 70 8.81 5.42 -10.23
N LEU A 71 7.97 4.98 -9.29
CA LEU A 71 7.98 3.60 -8.81
C LEU A 71 7.65 2.65 -9.96
N ARG A 72 6.63 2.95 -10.77
CA ARG A 72 6.31 2.13 -11.94
C ARG A 72 7.49 2.02 -12.91
N THR A 73 8.19 3.12 -13.18
CA THR A 73 9.27 3.15 -14.20
C THR A 73 10.60 2.61 -13.70
N HIS A 74 10.93 2.75 -12.42
CA HIS A 74 12.28 2.50 -11.91
C HIS A 74 12.40 1.34 -10.92
N LEU A 75 11.29 0.83 -10.36
CA LEU A 75 11.35 -0.18 -9.30
C LEU A 75 11.80 -1.56 -9.80
N GLY A 76 11.59 -1.85 -11.09
CA GLY A 76 11.99 -3.11 -11.72
C GLY A 76 11.11 -4.32 -11.38
N PHE A 77 10.06 -4.12 -10.56
CA PHE A 77 9.03 -5.12 -10.25
C PHE A 77 7.67 -4.44 -10.02
N PRO A 78 6.55 -5.14 -10.28
CA PRO A 78 5.22 -4.60 -10.10
C PRO A 78 4.82 -4.49 -8.62
N ILE A 79 4.05 -3.44 -8.29
CA ILE A 79 3.34 -3.33 -7.01
C ILE A 79 1.96 -3.97 -7.16
N HIS A 80 1.67 -4.97 -6.32
CA HIS A 80 0.38 -5.67 -6.33
C HIS A 80 -0.54 -5.23 -5.19
N ARG A 81 0.04 -4.82 -4.05
CA ARG A 81 -0.70 -4.46 -2.84
C ARG A 81 -0.10 -3.23 -2.18
N VAL A 82 -0.95 -2.42 -1.58
CA VAL A 82 -0.59 -1.26 -0.76
C VAL A 82 -1.32 -1.38 0.57
N PHE A 83 -0.56 -1.39 1.65
CA PHE A 83 -1.10 -1.30 3.02
C PHE A 83 -0.88 0.11 3.53
N VAL A 84 -1.92 0.74 4.07
CA VAL A 84 -1.87 2.15 4.45
C VAL A 84 -2.39 2.39 5.86
N SER A 85 -1.70 3.27 6.58
CA SER A 85 -2.13 3.78 7.88
C SER A 85 -3.46 4.57 7.76
N PRO A 86 -4.36 4.53 8.76
CA PRO A 86 -5.65 5.22 8.68
C PRO A 86 -5.57 6.75 8.84
N PHE A 87 -4.39 7.33 9.10
CA PHE A 87 -4.22 8.78 9.06
C PHE A 87 -4.53 9.35 7.67
N ILE A 88 -5.27 10.45 7.60
CA ILE A 88 -5.77 11.03 6.34
C ILE A 88 -4.62 11.37 5.38
N ARG A 89 -3.49 11.87 5.91
CA ARG A 89 -2.25 12.12 5.15
C ARG A 89 -1.70 10.86 4.47
N CYS A 90 -1.79 9.71 5.13
CA CYS A 90 -1.31 8.43 4.61
C CYS A 90 -2.25 7.93 3.51
N VAL A 91 -3.56 7.97 3.74
CA VAL A 91 -4.58 7.58 2.76
C VAL A 91 -4.50 8.45 1.49
N GLN A 92 -4.35 9.76 1.64
CA GLN A 92 -4.15 10.67 0.50
C GLN A 92 -2.85 10.38 -0.24
N THR A 93 -1.76 10.09 0.48
CA THR A 93 -0.50 9.69 -0.17
C THR A 93 -0.69 8.42 -0.99
N ALA A 94 -1.33 7.40 -0.42
CA ALA A 94 -1.58 6.14 -1.12
C ALA A 94 -2.49 6.34 -2.34
N SER A 95 -3.54 7.14 -2.22
CA SER A 95 -4.45 7.44 -3.34
C SER A 95 -3.72 8.03 -4.54
N GLU A 96 -2.87 9.02 -4.30
CA GLU A 96 -2.07 9.67 -5.34
C GLU A 96 -1.01 8.73 -5.92
N VAL A 97 -0.31 7.94 -5.08
CA VAL A 97 0.66 6.95 -5.53
C VAL A 97 0.00 5.88 -6.41
N VAL A 98 -1.15 5.34 -6.02
CA VAL A 98 -1.89 4.33 -6.80
C VAL A 98 -2.38 4.91 -8.12
N SER A 99 -2.83 6.18 -8.11
CA SER A 99 -3.18 6.91 -9.31
C SER A 99 -1.98 7.08 -10.24
N GLY A 100 -0.80 7.46 -9.71
CA GLY A 100 0.43 7.59 -10.49
C GLY A 100 0.98 6.25 -11.02
N LEU A 101 0.80 5.16 -10.28
CA LEU A 101 1.12 3.80 -10.72
C LEU A 101 0.21 3.34 -11.88
N SER A 102 -1.02 3.85 -11.94
CA SER A 102 -2.05 3.45 -12.90
C SER A 102 -2.23 4.43 -14.07
N ALA A 103 -1.68 5.64 -13.97
CA ALA A 103 -1.78 6.68 -14.99
C ALA A 103 -1.14 6.24 -16.31
N PRO A 104 -1.61 6.66 -17.50
CA PRO A 104 -0.90 6.38 -18.75
C PRO A 104 0.57 6.81 -18.70
N LEU A 105 1.44 6.13 -19.44
CA LEU A 105 2.77 6.67 -19.71
C LEU A 105 2.59 7.75 -20.77
N ASP A 106 3.18 8.92 -20.57
CA ASP A 106 3.25 9.93 -21.62
C ASP A 106 4.09 9.33 -22.76
N ASP A 107 3.42 8.96 -23.86
CA ASP A 107 4.06 8.45 -25.06
C ASP A 107 4.66 9.63 -25.83
N ASP A 108 5.97 9.83 -25.69
CA ASP A 108 6.72 10.82 -26.46
C ASP A 108 6.87 10.41 -27.96
N SER A 109 6.18 9.37 -28.44
CA SER A 109 6.19 8.97 -29.85
C SER A 109 4.95 9.44 -30.61
N ASN A 110 5.18 10.34 -31.55
CA ASN A 110 4.20 10.82 -32.51
C ASN A 110 3.85 9.68 -33.50
N GLY A 111 2.80 8.88 -33.23
CA GLY A 111 2.38 7.84 -34.17
C GLY A 111 1.27 6.91 -33.69
N VAL A 112 0.01 7.29 -34.01
CA VAL A 112 -1.20 6.46 -34.13
C VAL A 112 -1.18 5.10 -33.42
N SER A 113 -1.97 5.00 -32.38
CA SER A 113 -2.70 3.76 -32.09
C SER A 113 -3.97 4.13 -31.31
N CYS A 114 -5.11 4.03 -32.00
CA CYS A 114 -6.42 3.98 -31.37
C CYS A 114 -6.48 2.70 -30.54
N ARG A 115 -6.03 2.78 -29.29
CA ARG A 115 -6.43 1.84 -28.26
C ARG A 115 -7.16 2.67 -27.24
N GLU A 116 -8.46 2.51 -27.26
CA GLU A 116 -9.31 2.75 -26.11
C GLU A 116 -8.81 1.79 -25.01
N ASP A 117 -7.67 2.15 -24.40
CA ASP A 117 -7.18 1.54 -23.18
C ASP A 117 -8.18 1.96 -22.12
N THR A 118 -9.25 1.18 -22.08
CA THR A 118 -10.22 1.14 -21.01
C THR A 118 -9.39 1.10 -19.74
N ILE A 119 -9.41 2.17 -18.97
CA ILE A 119 -8.79 2.25 -17.64
C ILE A 119 -9.52 1.19 -16.83
N GLY A 120 -9.01 -0.04 -16.89
CA GLY A 120 -9.45 -1.12 -16.03
C GLY A 120 -9.21 -0.68 -14.59
N PRO A 121 -9.99 -1.18 -13.62
CA PRO A 121 -9.69 -0.95 -12.21
C PRO A 121 -8.22 -1.27 -11.97
N SER A 122 -7.51 -0.40 -11.25
CA SER A 122 -6.11 -0.65 -10.93
C SER A 122 -6.00 -2.06 -10.37
N ASN A 123 -5.16 -2.92 -10.97
CA ASN A 123 -4.88 -4.26 -10.42
C ASN A 123 -4.23 -4.22 -9.02
N ILE A 124 -3.95 -3.01 -8.52
CA ILE A 124 -3.41 -2.71 -7.22
C ILE A 124 -4.53 -2.76 -6.19
N LYS A 125 -4.32 -3.61 -5.19
CA LYS A 125 -5.21 -3.79 -4.04
C LYS A 125 -4.73 -2.95 -2.86
N VAL A 126 -5.63 -2.16 -2.27
CA VAL A 126 -5.31 -1.25 -1.16
C VAL A 126 -6.11 -1.62 0.07
N SER A 127 -5.43 -1.80 1.20
CA SER A 127 -6.05 -2.11 2.50
C SER A 127 -5.59 -1.09 3.55
N ILE A 128 -6.53 -0.56 4.32
CA ILE A 128 -6.24 0.36 5.43
C ILE A 128 -6.03 -0.48 6.70
N GLU A 129 -4.88 -0.31 7.34
CA GLU A 129 -4.43 -1.16 8.45
C GLU A 129 -4.17 -0.32 9.71
N TYR A 130 -4.95 -0.58 10.77
CA TYR A 130 -4.76 0.06 12.07
C TYR A 130 -3.38 -0.22 12.69
N GLY A 131 -2.78 -1.37 12.38
CA GLY A 131 -1.42 -1.72 12.84
C GLY A 131 -0.32 -0.84 12.25
N LEU A 132 -0.62 -0.04 11.22
CA LEU A 132 0.30 0.94 10.64
C LEU A 132 0.07 2.36 11.19
N CYS A 133 -0.74 2.51 12.24
CA CYS A 133 -0.83 3.77 12.97
C CYS A 133 0.55 4.20 13.49
N GLU A 134 0.85 5.48 13.31
CA GLU A 134 1.95 6.11 14.05
C GLU A 134 1.65 6.11 15.56
N MET A 135 2.67 6.38 16.38
CA MET A 135 2.53 6.39 17.83
C MET A 135 1.44 7.40 18.25
N LEU A 136 0.31 6.92 18.77
CA LEU A 136 -0.77 7.77 19.31
C LEU A 136 -0.46 8.16 20.75
N ASN A 137 0.67 8.81 20.97
CA ASN A 137 1.11 9.28 22.28
C ASN A 137 1.39 10.79 22.25
N ARG A 138 1.56 11.40 23.43
CA ARG A 138 1.80 12.85 23.57
C ARG A 138 3.18 13.29 23.06
N GLU A 139 4.09 12.35 22.81
CA GLU A 139 5.42 12.65 22.25
C GLU A 139 5.34 12.85 20.74
N ALA A 140 4.54 12.03 20.05
CA ALA A 140 4.33 12.13 18.61
C ALA A 140 3.17 13.06 18.23
N ILE A 141 2.15 13.19 19.09
CA ILE A 141 1.01 14.08 18.92
C ILE A 141 1.08 15.15 19.99
N ARG A 142 1.41 16.39 19.58
CA ARG A 142 1.53 17.51 20.51
C ARG A 142 0.25 17.67 21.32
N ALA A 143 0.39 18.01 22.60
CA ALA A 143 -0.74 18.07 23.53
C ALA A 143 -1.86 19.01 23.05
N GLU A 144 -1.50 20.09 22.34
CA GLU A 144 -2.44 21.03 21.73
C GLU A 144 -3.25 20.45 20.56
N SER A 145 -2.75 19.39 19.91
CA SER A 145 -3.39 18.76 18.76
C SER A 145 -4.17 17.51 19.13
N ALA A 146 -3.88 16.90 20.28
CA ALA A 146 -4.52 15.66 20.71
C ALA A 146 -6.04 15.83 20.95
N PRO A 147 -6.87 14.81 20.67
CA PRO A 147 -8.28 14.81 21.05
C PRO A 147 -8.45 15.09 22.54
N LYS A 148 -9.41 15.97 22.89
CA LYS A 148 -9.69 16.32 24.30
C LYS A 148 -10.33 15.18 25.08
N ASP A 149 -11.07 14.33 24.39
CA ASP A 149 -11.70 13.10 24.87
C ASP A 149 -10.74 11.90 24.87
N GLY A 150 -9.54 12.05 24.29
CA GLY A 150 -8.53 10.99 24.18
C GLY A 150 -8.80 9.98 23.07
N GLU A 151 -9.89 10.13 22.33
CA GLU A 151 -10.32 9.16 21.32
C GLU A 151 -9.77 9.52 19.93
N PHE A 152 -8.80 8.73 19.48
CA PHE A 152 -8.29 8.78 18.11
C PHE A 152 -9.19 7.97 17.18
N GLY A 153 -10.34 8.54 16.82
CA GLY A 153 -11.34 7.86 15.99
C GLY A 153 -10.98 7.84 14.51
N PHE A 154 -10.66 6.67 13.95
CA PHE A 154 -10.66 6.45 12.50
C PHE A 154 -11.86 5.60 12.09
N LYS A 155 -12.57 6.02 11.06
CA LYS A 155 -13.63 5.24 10.44
C LYS A 155 -13.19 4.87 9.03
N ILE A 156 -12.87 3.59 8.83
CA ILE A 156 -12.38 3.08 7.54
C ILE A 156 -13.36 3.38 6.41
N SER A 157 -14.66 3.26 6.66
CA SER A 157 -15.72 3.58 5.69
C SER A 157 -15.73 5.04 5.23
N GLU A 158 -15.21 5.98 6.04
CA GLU A 158 -15.08 7.39 5.65
C GLU A 158 -13.76 7.66 4.89
N LEU A 159 -12.77 6.76 5.00
CA LEU A 159 -11.46 6.87 4.36
C LEU A 159 -11.39 6.17 3.00
N GLU A 160 -12.06 5.02 2.85
CA GLU A 160 -12.10 4.25 1.61
C GLU A 160 -12.51 5.07 0.37
N PRO A 161 -13.49 5.99 0.43
CA PRO A 161 -13.87 6.81 -0.72
C PRO A 161 -12.77 7.74 -1.26
N ILE A 162 -11.67 7.92 -0.52
CA ILE A 162 -10.51 8.72 -0.94
C ILE A 162 -9.60 7.92 -1.87
N LEU A 163 -9.62 6.58 -1.74
CA LEU A 163 -8.81 5.69 -2.56
C LEU A 163 -9.41 5.60 -3.98
N PRO A 164 -8.60 5.32 -5.01
CA PRO A 164 -9.08 5.18 -6.37
C PRO A 164 -10.17 4.09 -6.47
N SER A 165 -11.21 4.37 -7.26
CA SER A 165 -12.33 3.44 -7.45
C SER A 165 -11.85 2.05 -7.87
N GLY A 166 -12.35 1.01 -7.19
CA GLY A 166 -11.99 -0.39 -7.47
C GLY A 166 -10.64 -0.84 -6.91
N SER A 167 -9.89 0.02 -6.22
CA SER A 167 -8.61 -0.35 -5.60
C SER A 167 -8.76 -0.94 -4.19
N VAL A 168 -9.85 -0.63 -3.47
CA VAL A 168 -10.07 -1.09 -2.09
C VAL A 168 -10.20 -2.62 -2.05
N ASP A 169 -9.37 -3.25 -1.22
CA ASP A 169 -9.33 -4.71 -1.06
C ASP A 169 -9.95 -5.14 0.27
N HIS A 170 -11.17 -5.67 0.18
CA HIS A 170 -11.88 -6.31 1.29
C HIS A 170 -11.69 -7.83 1.34
N SER A 171 -10.82 -8.41 0.50
CA SER A 171 -10.59 -9.87 0.49
C SER A 171 -9.72 -10.38 1.63
N VAL A 172 -9.17 -9.47 2.44
CA VAL A 172 -8.30 -9.78 3.59
C VAL A 172 -8.87 -9.13 4.84
N GLU A 173 -8.79 -9.84 5.97
CA GLU A 173 -9.14 -9.24 7.26
C GLU A 173 -7.98 -8.39 7.78
N PRO A 174 -8.24 -7.16 8.28
CA PRO A 174 -7.23 -6.37 8.97
C PRO A 174 -6.66 -7.11 10.17
N VAL A 175 -5.35 -6.94 10.42
CA VAL A 175 -4.67 -7.59 11.55
C VAL A 175 -5.27 -7.12 12.88
N TYR A 176 -5.62 -5.84 12.96
CA TYR A 176 -6.31 -5.24 14.09
C TYR A 176 -7.67 -4.70 13.63
N LYS A 177 -8.73 -4.98 14.40
CA LYS A 177 -10.11 -4.55 14.08
C LYS A 177 -10.42 -3.14 14.58
N GLU A 178 -9.59 -2.61 15.46
CA GLU A 178 -9.72 -1.30 16.09
C GLU A 178 -8.34 -0.74 16.45
N VAL A 179 -8.30 0.54 16.81
CA VAL A 179 -7.08 1.18 17.32
C VAL A 179 -6.75 0.60 18.69
N THR A 180 -5.63 -0.12 18.80
CA THR A 180 -5.16 -0.64 20.09
C THR A 180 -4.28 0.40 20.79
N PHE A 181 -4.81 1.06 21.82
CA PHE A 181 -4.06 2.05 22.62
C PHE A 181 -2.83 1.47 23.34
N PHE A 182 -2.77 0.14 23.53
CA PHE A 182 -1.69 -0.53 24.28
C PHE A 182 -0.45 -0.88 23.45
N GLN A 183 -0.50 -0.81 22.12
CA GLN A 183 0.63 -1.20 21.25
C GLN A 183 1.53 0.00 20.87
N ILE A 184 1.59 1.04 21.71
CA ILE A 184 2.46 2.22 21.51
C ILE A 184 3.62 2.19 22.51
N SER A 185 4.06 0.99 22.89
CA SER A 185 5.37 0.78 23.49
C SER A 185 6.19 -0.02 22.49
N LEU A 186 6.99 0.69 21.70
CA LEU A 186 8.10 0.07 20.99
C LEU A 186 9.05 -0.44 22.09
N VAL A 187 8.95 -1.71 22.47
CA VAL A 187 10.02 -2.38 23.21
C VAL A 187 11.14 -2.58 22.20
N ILE A 188 12.02 -1.60 22.12
CA ILE A 188 13.38 -1.83 21.62
C ILE A 188 14.10 -2.50 22.79
N ASN A 189 14.35 -3.81 22.70
CA ASN A 189 15.30 -4.49 23.58
C ASN A 189 16.72 -4.07 23.21
#